data_AF-A0ABD5G6P5-F1
#
_entry.id   AF-A0ABD5G6P5-F1
#
_cell.length_a   1.000
_cell.length_b   1.000
_cell.length_c   1.000
_cell.angle_alpha   90.00
_cell.angle_beta   90.00
_cell.angle_gamma   90.00
#
_symmetry.space_group_name_H-M   'P 1'
#
loop_
_entity.id
_entity.type
_entity.pdbx_description
1 polymer ?
#
loop_
_entity_poly.entity_id
_entity_poly.type
_entity_poly.pdbx_seq_one_letter_code
_entity_poly.pdbx_strand_id
1 'polypeptide(L)'
;MAELRRIHLLSPRLANQIAAGEVVERPASVIKELLENSLDAGARRIDVEVEQGGVKLLRVRDDGCGIPSDDLPLALARHATSKIRDLDDLERVMSLGFRGEALASISSVARLTMTSRTADADQAWQVETEGRDMEARVQPAAHPVGTSVEVRDLFFNTPARRKFLRAEKTEFEHLQEVIRRLALARFDVAFHLRHNGKTVFALHEARDEISRARRVASVCGSAFLEQALPIQVERNGLHLWGWVGLPTFSRSQADLQYFYVNGRMVRDKLVVHAVRQAYRDVLYNGRHPTFVLFLELDPAAVDVNVHPTKHEVRFREGRTVHDFLYGTLHRALGEVRPEDQLAAPAAVAPMVRPTGLEAGEFGPQGEMSLAANVLERPVAEPAWRPTVSSGGYAPPSRSTGPVGTAEAQAAYREYFAPLPDSAPVSLPESQGDIPPLGYALAQLKGIYILAENAQGLVLVDMHAAHERITYERLKIAMASEGLKGQPLLVPESLAVSQREADCAEEHATWFQRLGFELQRLGPETLAIRQTPALLKQAEASQLVRDVLSDLLEYGTSDRIQAHLNELLATMACHGAVRANRRLTVPEMNGLLRDMEQTERSGQCNHGRPTWTQLGMDDLDKLFLRGR
;
A
#
# COMPACT_ATOMS: atom_id res chain seq x y z
N MET A 1 -55.56 -17.02 26.70
CA MET A 1 -56.24 -16.74 25.41
C MET A 1 -55.59 -15.52 24.81
N ALA A 2 -54.90 -15.65 23.67
CA ALA A 2 -54.39 -14.49 22.95
C ALA A 2 -55.60 -13.78 22.33
N GLU A 3 -55.87 -12.53 22.74
CA GLU A 3 -56.89 -11.70 22.08
C GLU A 3 -56.60 -11.67 20.58
N LEU A 4 -57.58 -12.09 19.77
CA LEU A 4 -57.55 -11.97 18.32
C LEU A 4 -57.49 -10.49 17.94
N ARG A 5 -56.28 -9.98 17.70
CA ARG A 5 -56.08 -8.62 17.17
C ARG A 5 -56.58 -8.56 15.73
N ARG A 6 -57.55 -7.69 15.47
CA ARG A 6 -58.04 -7.42 14.10
C ARG A 6 -57.00 -6.63 13.30
N ILE A 7 -56.94 -6.91 12.00
CA ILE A 7 -56.13 -6.15 11.04
C ILE A 7 -56.61 -4.69 11.05
N HIS A 8 -55.69 -3.75 11.20
CA HIS A 8 -55.96 -2.31 11.17
C HIS A 8 -54.79 -1.57 10.53
N LEU A 9 -55.06 -0.38 10.00
CA LEU A 9 -54.02 0.48 9.45
C LEU A 9 -53.12 1.02 10.57
N LEU A 10 -51.82 0.97 10.35
CA LEU A 10 -50.84 1.56 11.27
C LEU A 10 -50.87 3.08 11.14
N SER A 11 -50.62 3.79 12.24
CA SER A 11 -50.41 5.25 12.17
C SER A 11 -49.23 5.58 11.25
N PRO A 12 -49.25 6.70 10.51
CA PRO A 12 -48.17 7.07 9.58
C PRO A 12 -46.78 7.03 10.22
N ARG A 13 -46.66 7.58 11.43
CA ARG A 13 -45.40 7.54 12.20
C ARG A 13 -44.92 6.12 12.49
N LEU A 14 -45.79 5.21 12.92
CA LEU A 14 -45.39 3.82 13.21
C LEU A 14 -45.00 3.08 11.92
N ALA A 15 -45.73 3.28 10.83
CA ALA A 15 -45.38 2.72 9.52
C ALA A 15 -44.01 3.24 9.03
N ASN A 16 -43.71 4.52 9.25
CA ASN A 16 -42.41 5.11 8.94
C ASN A 16 -41.30 4.59 9.86
N GLN A 17 -41.58 4.39 11.15
CA GLN A 17 -40.60 3.82 12.08
C GLN A 17 -40.23 2.38 11.72
N ILE A 18 -41.19 1.58 11.23
CA ILE A 18 -40.93 0.22 10.74
C ILE A 18 -40.03 0.29 9.50
N ALA A 19 -40.38 1.11 8.50
CA ALA A 19 -39.57 1.30 7.30
C ALA A 19 -38.17 1.86 7.60
N ALA A 20 -38.08 2.79 8.56
CA ALA A 20 -36.82 3.32 9.04
C ALA A 20 -35.93 2.25 9.68
N GLY A 21 -36.46 1.09 10.07
CA GLY A 21 -35.65 -0.02 10.57
C GLY A 21 -34.82 -0.72 9.52
N GLU A 22 -35.25 -0.65 8.26
CA GLU A 22 -34.55 -1.22 7.12
C GLU A 22 -33.56 -0.22 6.50
N VAL A 23 -33.87 1.09 6.62
CA VAL A 23 -33.11 2.18 5.98
C VAL A 23 -32.14 2.87 6.96
N VAL A 24 -32.53 3.05 8.23
CA VAL A 24 -31.79 3.85 9.22
C VAL A 24 -31.40 2.98 10.43
N GLU A 25 -30.25 2.31 10.29
CA GLU A 25 -29.69 1.46 11.36
C GLU A 25 -28.91 2.29 12.39
N ARG A 26 -28.15 3.29 11.93
CA ARG A 26 -27.18 4.06 12.74
C ARG A 26 -26.90 5.43 12.12
N PRO A 27 -26.18 6.36 12.80
CA PRO A 27 -25.83 7.68 12.24
C PRO A 27 -25.13 7.60 10.89
N ALA A 28 -24.29 6.58 10.67
CA ALA A 28 -23.60 6.36 9.39
C ALA A 28 -24.56 6.03 8.22
N SER A 29 -25.74 5.44 8.50
CA SER A 29 -26.77 5.23 7.47
C SER A 29 -27.43 6.55 7.10
N VAL A 30 -27.70 7.41 8.09
CA VAL A 30 -28.29 8.74 7.87
C VAL A 30 -27.36 9.61 7.04
N ILE A 31 -26.08 9.71 7.42
CA ILE A 31 -25.12 10.55 6.68
C ILE A 31 -25.01 10.10 5.22
N LYS A 32 -25.01 8.78 4.98
CA LYS A 32 -24.90 8.21 3.63
C LYS A 32 -26.01 8.75 2.74
N GLU A 33 -27.26 8.62 3.18
CA GLU A 33 -28.42 9.04 2.40
C GLU A 33 -28.45 10.58 2.19
N LEU A 34 -28.07 11.36 3.20
CA LEU A 34 -28.00 12.82 3.07
C LEU A 34 -26.92 13.26 2.08
N LEU A 35 -25.72 12.66 2.15
CA LEU A 35 -24.64 12.97 1.21
C LEU A 35 -24.99 12.54 -0.22
N GLU A 36 -25.60 11.37 -0.40
CA GLU A 36 -26.08 10.91 -1.71
C GLU A 36 -27.13 11.89 -2.28
N ASN A 37 -28.04 12.43 -1.45
CA ASN A 37 -28.99 13.45 -1.88
C ASN A 37 -28.31 14.77 -2.28
N SER A 38 -27.31 15.23 -1.53
CA SER A 38 -26.54 16.43 -1.89
C SER A 38 -25.79 16.24 -3.22
N LEU A 39 -25.21 15.05 -3.44
CA LEU A 39 -24.54 14.71 -4.71
C LEU A 39 -25.51 14.64 -5.88
N ASP A 40 -26.69 14.04 -5.69
CA ASP A 40 -27.76 13.99 -6.70
C ASP A 40 -28.30 15.40 -7.01
N ALA A 41 -28.26 16.33 -6.05
CA ALA A 41 -28.61 17.75 -6.24
C ALA A 41 -27.50 18.57 -6.95
N GLY A 42 -26.40 17.94 -7.35
CA GLY A 42 -25.29 18.59 -8.06
C GLY A 42 -24.37 19.43 -7.20
N ALA A 43 -24.34 19.19 -5.88
CA ALA A 43 -23.47 19.93 -4.96
C ALA A 43 -21.98 19.79 -5.31
N ARG A 44 -21.25 20.89 -5.21
CA ARG A 44 -19.78 20.95 -5.34
C ARG A 44 -19.09 21.11 -4.00
N ARG A 45 -19.81 21.55 -2.97
CA ARG A 45 -19.32 21.68 -1.61
C ARG A 45 -20.34 21.10 -0.64
N ILE A 46 -19.86 20.22 0.24
CA ILE A 46 -20.66 19.63 1.30
C ILE A 46 -19.95 19.85 2.64
N ASP A 47 -20.63 20.55 3.54
CA ASP A 47 -20.19 20.81 4.92
C ASP A 47 -21.00 19.91 5.87
N VAL A 48 -20.29 19.07 6.65
CA VAL A 48 -20.87 18.13 7.61
C VAL A 48 -20.44 18.49 9.02
N GLU A 49 -21.42 18.67 9.91
CA GLU A 49 -21.19 18.91 11.34
C GLU A 49 -21.84 17.81 12.18
N VAL A 50 -21.06 17.24 13.09
CA VAL A 50 -21.44 16.10 13.91
C VAL A 50 -21.19 16.41 15.38
N GLU A 51 -22.15 16.11 16.24
CA GLU A 51 -21.99 16.11 17.70
C GLU A 51 -22.38 14.76 18.30
N GLN A 52 -21.63 14.29 19.29
CA GLN A 52 -21.84 13.01 19.96
C GLN A 52 -22.02 11.84 18.97
N GLY A 53 -21.10 11.71 18.01
CA GLY A 53 -21.12 10.63 17.02
C GLY A 53 -22.34 10.64 16.09
N GLY A 54 -23.06 11.77 16.02
CA GLY A 54 -24.24 11.96 15.17
C GLY A 54 -25.56 11.64 15.87
N VAL A 55 -25.53 11.29 17.17
CA VAL A 55 -26.74 11.04 17.95
C VAL A 55 -27.40 12.35 18.39
N LYS A 56 -26.60 13.32 18.81
CA LYS A 56 -27.11 14.62 19.28
C LYS A 56 -27.42 15.56 18.13
N LEU A 57 -26.48 15.71 17.20
CA LEU A 57 -26.61 16.53 16.00
C LEU A 57 -25.86 15.91 14.84
N LEU A 58 -26.52 15.84 13.70
CA LEU A 58 -25.93 15.58 12.40
C LEU A 58 -26.51 16.60 11.42
N ARG A 59 -25.67 17.51 10.95
CA ARG A 59 -26.04 18.58 10.01
C ARG A 59 -25.25 18.39 8.72
N VAL A 60 -25.96 18.35 7.60
CA VAL A 60 -25.37 18.35 6.24
C VAL A 60 -25.84 19.60 5.54
N ARG A 61 -24.91 20.38 5.02
CA ARG A 61 -25.17 21.57 4.21
C ARG A 61 -24.47 21.42 2.87
N ASP A 62 -25.20 21.71 1.81
CA ASP A 62 -24.69 21.69 0.44
C ASP A 62 -25.00 22.99 -0.31
N ASP A 63 -24.29 23.16 -1.43
CA ASP A 63 -24.48 24.23 -2.41
C ASP A 63 -25.18 23.71 -3.69
N GLY A 64 -26.01 22.67 -3.57
CA GLY A 64 -26.75 22.10 -4.70
C GLY A 64 -27.86 23.01 -5.23
N CYS A 65 -28.71 22.47 -6.11
CA CYS A 65 -29.79 23.24 -6.74
C CYS A 65 -30.88 23.77 -5.77
N GLY A 66 -30.96 23.21 -4.57
CA GLY A 66 -32.02 23.50 -3.60
C GLY A 66 -33.35 22.80 -3.92
N ILE A 67 -34.33 23.01 -3.05
CA ILE A 67 -35.69 22.47 -3.12
C ILE A 67 -36.67 23.66 -3.11
N PRO A 68 -37.63 23.76 -4.06
CA PRO A 68 -38.67 24.78 -4.07
C PRO A 68 -39.53 24.75 -2.79
N SER A 69 -40.09 25.89 -2.39
CA SER A 69 -40.93 26.00 -1.17
C SER A 69 -42.11 25.02 -1.17
N ASP A 70 -42.74 24.86 -2.32
CA ASP A 70 -43.96 24.08 -2.48
C ASP A 70 -43.69 22.57 -2.43
N ASP A 71 -42.45 22.17 -2.73
CA ASP A 71 -41.98 20.79 -2.70
C ASP A 71 -41.38 20.39 -1.35
N LEU A 72 -41.10 21.33 -0.44
CA LEU A 72 -40.55 21.02 0.88
C LEU A 72 -41.42 20.04 1.69
N PRO A 73 -42.76 20.18 1.75
CA PRO A 73 -43.61 19.16 2.37
C PRO A 73 -43.51 17.80 1.68
N LEU A 74 -43.46 17.78 0.34
CA LEU A 74 -43.37 16.56 -0.46
C LEU A 74 -42.04 15.84 -0.25
N ALA A 75 -40.94 16.56 -0.07
CA ALA A 75 -39.62 15.98 0.19
C ALA A 75 -39.57 15.17 1.51
N LEU A 76 -40.44 15.48 2.48
CA LEU A 76 -40.59 14.72 3.73
C LEU A 76 -41.73 13.70 3.69
N ALA A 77 -42.51 13.65 2.61
CA ALA A 77 -43.55 12.66 2.40
C ALA A 77 -42.97 11.30 1.96
N ARG A 78 -43.72 10.22 2.18
CA ARG A 78 -43.34 8.91 1.64
C ARG A 78 -43.64 8.81 0.15
N HIS A 79 -42.85 8.00 -0.54
CA HIS A 79 -43.07 7.66 -1.95
C HIS A 79 -43.08 8.90 -2.86
N ALA A 80 -42.43 9.97 -2.42
CA ALA A 80 -42.29 11.20 -3.15
C ALA A 80 -40.83 11.33 -3.58
N THR A 81 -40.59 11.46 -4.88
CA THR A 81 -39.24 11.64 -5.43
C THR A 81 -39.29 12.42 -6.73
N SER A 82 -38.26 13.22 -6.98
CA SER A 82 -38.03 13.91 -8.25
C SER A 82 -37.19 13.07 -9.23
N LYS A 83 -36.71 11.90 -8.81
CA LYS A 83 -35.65 11.13 -9.51
C LYS A 83 -36.18 10.08 -10.48
N ILE A 84 -37.40 9.57 -10.27
CA ILE A 84 -38.07 8.59 -11.13
C ILE A 84 -39.56 8.93 -11.25
N ARG A 85 -40.14 8.73 -12.44
CA ARG A 85 -41.57 8.97 -12.69
C ARG A 85 -42.31 7.71 -13.11
N ASP A 86 -41.63 6.80 -13.81
CA ASP A 86 -42.20 5.56 -14.34
C ASP A 86 -41.26 4.36 -14.17
N LEU A 87 -41.71 3.19 -14.65
CA LEU A 87 -40.96 1.94 -14.55
C LEU A 87 -39.71 1.94 -15.45
N ASP A 88 -39.76 2.63 -16.59
CA ASP A 88 -38.64 2.74 -17.51
C ASP A 88 -37.50 3.59 -16.91
N ASP A 89 -37.85 4.63 -16.15
CA ASP A 89 -36.91 5.39 -15.32
C ASP A 89 -36.25 4.51 -14.25
N LEU A 90 -37.02 3.61 -13.61
CA LEU A 90 -36.53 2.69 -12.58
C LEU A 90 -35.47 1.71 -13.13
N GLU A 91 -35.62 1.25 -14.38
CA GLU A 91 -34.66 0.37 -15.05
C GLU A 91 -33.38 1.11 -15.51
N ARG A 92 -33.43 2.45 -15.60
CA ARG A 92 -32.33 3.31 -16.09
C ARG A 92 -31.66 4.16 -15.02
N VAL A 93 -32.03 4.02 -13.74
CA VAL A 93 -31.58 4.92 -12.67
C VAL A 93 -30.06 4.94 -12.54
N MET A 94 -29.46 6.09 -12.88
CA MET A 94 -28.07 6.43 -12.59
C MET A 94 -27.89 7.21 -11.27
N SER A 95 -28.98 7.63 -10.60
CA SER A 95 -28.90 8.35 -9.32
C SER A 95 -28.62 7.42 -8.13
N LEU A 96 -28.01 7.96 -7.07
CA LEU A 96 -27.54 7.17 -5.93
C LEU A 96 -28.73 6.61 -5.12
N GLY A 97 -29.80 7.40 -4.96
CA GLY A 97 -31.09 6.99 -4.37
C GLY A 97 -32.29 7.20 -5.30
N PHE A 98 -33.38 6.41 -5.13
CA PHE A 98 -34.60 6.53 -5.95
C PHE A 98 -35.92 6.22 -5.21
N ARG A 99 -35.87 5.76 -3.95
CA ARG A 99 -37.05 5.21 -3.26
C ARG A 99 -38.03 6.27 -2.73
N GLY A 100 -37.61 7.53 -2.57
CA GLY A 100 -38.45 8.58 -2.00
C GLY A 100 -38.88 8.31 -0.54
N GLU A 101 -38.06 7.57 0.22
CA GLU A 101 -38.39 7.15 1.59
C GLU A 101 -37.38 7.58 2.66
N ALA A 102 -36.18 8.02 2.27
CA ALA A 102 -35.08 8.25 3.21
C ALA A 102 -35.40 9.36 4.22
N LEU A 103 -35.77 10.57 3.74
CA LEU A 103 -36.05 11.72 4.61
C LEU A 103 -37.29 11.50 5.49
N ALA A 104 -38.34 10.89 4.95
CA ALA A 104 -39.54 10.49 5.69
C ALA A 104 -39.24 9.45 6.80
N SER A 105 -38.32 8.51 6.52
CA SER A 105 -37.88 7.53 7.50
C SER A 105 -37.07 8.18 8.61
N ILE A 106 -36.11 9.05 8.27
CA ILE A 106 -35.24 9.75 9.23
C ILE A 106 -36.09 10.65 10.15
N SER A 107 -37.01 11.45 9.59
CA SER A 107 -37.89 12.33 10.37
C SER A 107 -38.80 11.59 11.35
N SER A 108 -39.13 10.32 11.09
CA SER A 108 -39.95 9.52 12.02
C SER A 108 -39.20 9.06 13.29
N VAL A 109 -37.86 9.05 13.25
CA VAL A 109 -36.99 8.55 14.32
C VAL A 109 -36.05 9.63 14.90
N ALA A 110 -36.09 10.85 14.38
CA ALA A 110 -35.27 11.99 14.81
C ALA A 110 -36.08 13.29 14.72
N ARG A 111 -35.57 14.37 15.29
CA ARG A 111 -36.07 15.73 15.03
C ARG A 111 -35.36 16.24 13.79
N LEU A 112 -36.05 16.24 12.66
CA LEU A 112 -35.50 16.67 11.37
C LEU A 112 -36.01 18.08 11.03
N THR A 113 -35.07 18.96 10.72
CA THR A 113 -35.32 20.29 10.16
C THR A 113 -34.60 20.37 8.82
N MET A 114 -35.31 20.79 7.78
CA MET A 114 -34.71 20.98 6.45
C MET A 114 -34.95 22.41 5.99
N THR A 115 -33.88 23.09 5.58
CA THR A 115 -33.92 24.47 5.08
C THR A 115 -33.32 24.50 3.69
N SER A 116 -34.00 25.09 2.71
CA SER A 116 -33.52 25.12 1.33
C SER A 116 -33.88 26.43 0.63
N ARG A 117 -33.09 26.76 -0.39
CA ARG A 117 -33.38 27.85 -1.34
C ARG A 117 -32.86 27.48 -2.72
N THR A 118 -33.69 27.67 -3.73
CA THR A 118 -33.31 27.53 -5.14
C THR A 118 -32.68 28.84 -5.66
N ALA A 119 -31.98 28.77 -6.79
CA ALA A 119 -31.29 29.94 -7.35
C ALA A 119 -32.25 31.06 -7.80
N ASP A 120 -33.46 30.69 -8.21
CA ASP A 120 -34.54 31.55 -8.69
C ASP A 120 -35.43 32.11 -7.57
N ALA A 121 -35.29 31.63 -6.33
CA ALA A 121 -36.08 32.08 -5.19
C ALA A 121 -35.39 33.19 -4.39
N ASP A 122 -36.13 34.27 -4.12
CA ASP A 122 -35.68 35.40 -3.29
C ASP A 122 -35.56 35.04 -1.79
N GLN A 123 -36.39 34.10 -1.33
CA GLN A 123 -36.49 33.71 0.07
C GLN A 123 -36.18 32.22 0.25
N ALA A 124 -35.54 31.87 1.37
CA ALA A 124 -35.39 30.48 1.77
C ALA A 124 -36.56 30.05 2.65
N TRP A 125 -36.83 28.75 2.63
CA TRP A 125 -37.90 28.15 3.41
C TRP A 125 -37.38 26.98 4.23
N GLN A 126 -37.96 26.79 5.40
CA GLN A 126 -37.67 25.72 6.32
C GLN A 126 -38.91 24.87 6.53
N VAL A 127 -38.72 23.56 6.59
CA VAL A 127 -39.77 22.59 6.90
C VAL A 127 -39.37 21.72 8.08
N GLU A 128 -40.34 21.49 8.96
CA GLU A 128 -40.25 20.59 10.11
C GLU A 128 -41.48 19.70 10.17
N THR A 129 -41.30 18.44 10.55
CA THR A 129 -42.43 17.50 10.75
C THR A 129 -42.52 17.10 12.21
N GLU A 130 -43.69 17.28 12.82
CA GLU A 130 -43.96 16.91 14.21
C GLU A 130 -45.24 16.05 14.34
N GLY A 131 -45.42 15.41 15.49
CA GLY A 131 -46.68 14.72 15.85
C GLY A 131 -46.75 13.23 15.50
N ARG A 132 -47.96 12.66 15.53
CA ARG A 132 -48.23 11.27 15.09
C ARG A 132 -48.54 11.19 13.59
N ASP A 133 -49.12 12.26 13.06
CA ASP A 133 -49.56 12.35 11.66
C ASP A 133 -48.48 12.90 10.73
N MET A 134 -47.33 13.31 11.29
CA MET A 134 -46.16 13.80 10.54
C MET A 134 -46.50 15.03 9.68
N GLU A 135 -47.32 15.95 10.19
CA GLU A 135 -47.69 17.16 9.46
C GLU A 135 -46.48 18.08 9.26
N ALA A 136 -46.25 18.47 8.01
CA ALA A 136 -45.16 19.37 7.63
C ALA A 136 -45.56 20.83 7.89
N ARG A 137 -44.73 21.53 8.67
CA ARG A 137 -44.86 22.97 8.92
C ARG A 137 -43.78 23.70 8.16
N VAL A 138 -44.19 24.58 7.24
CA VAL A 138 -43.28 25.38 6.41
C VAL A 138 -43.25 26.81 6.93
N GLN A 139 -42.06 27.38 7.07
CA GLN A 139 -41.85 28.76 7.54
C GLN A 139 -40.69 29.45 6.79
N PRO A 140 -40.70 30.78 6.64
CA PRO A 140 -39.59 31.51 6.05
C PRO A 140 -38.31 31.38 6.88
N ALA A 141 -37.16 31.32 6.20
CA ALA A 141 -35.84 31.21 6.83
C ALA A 141 -34.77 31.99 6.05
N ALA A 142 -33.58 32.12 6.64
CA ALA A 142 -32.41 32.67 5.96
C ALA A 142 -31.47 31.53 5.55
N HIS A 143 -31.25 31.35 4.24
CA HIS A 143 -30.34 30.33 3.70
C HIS A 143 -29.83 30.76 2.31
N PRO A 144 -28.54 30.54 1.97
CA PRO A 144 -28.08 30.73 0.60
C PRO A 144 -28.67 29.67 -0.34
N VAL A 145 -28.32 29.71 -1.62
CA VAL A 145 -28.69 28.63 -2.56
C VAL A 145 -28.12 27.30 -2.06
N GLY A 146 -28.91 26.24 -2.15
CA GLY A 146 -28.59 24.90 -1.66
C GLY A 146 -29.47 24.48 -0.49
N THR A 147 -29.11 23.36 0.14
CA THR A 147 -29.93 22.74 1.19
C THR A 147 -29.12 22.50 2.47
N SER A 148 -29.75 22.71 3.63
CA SER A 148 -29.28 22.26 4.93
C SER A 148 -30.29 21.29 5.53
N VAL A 149 -29.83 20.10 5.92
CA VAL A 149 -30.60 19.11 6.67
C VAL A 149 -29.98 18.94 8.05
N GLU A 150 -30.76 19.22 9.10
CA GLU A 150 -30.40 18.99 10.50
C GLU A 150 -31.17 17.81 11.06
N VAL A 151 -30.46 16.83 11.60
CA VAL A 151 -31.01 15.67 12.30
C VAL A 151 -30.56 15.72 13.75
N ARG A 152 -31.50 15.91 14.67
CA ARG A 152 -31.26 16.00 16.12
C ARG A 152 -31.90 14.85 16.88
N ASP A 153 -31.23 14.46 17.96
CA ASP A 153 -31.68 13.41 18.89
C ASP A 153 -32.10 12.11 18.16
N LEU A 154 -31.19 11.52 17.40
CA LEU A 154 -31.46 10.29 16.66
C LEU A 154 -31.93 9.17 17.61
N PHE A 155 -33.02 8.50 17.24
CA PHE A 155 -33.68 7.45 18.02
C PHE A 155 -34.27 7.89 19.37
N PHE A 156 -34.51 9.20 19.60
CA PHE A 156 -35.12 9.68 20.85
C PHE A 156 -36.47 9.01 21.18
N ASN A 157 -37.23 8.64 20.16
CA ASN A 157 -38.55 8.04 20.26
C ASN A 157 -38.58 6.52 19.99
N THR A 158 -37.41 5.90 19.80
CA THR A 158 -37.23 4.45 19.59
C THR A 158 -36.15 3.90 20.54
N PRO A 159 -36.44 3.73 21.85
CA PRO A 159 -35.44 3.45 22.86
C PRO A 159 -34.72 2.11 22.67
N ALA A 160 -35.37 1.12 22.06
CA ALA A 160 -34.74 -0.15 21.73
C ALA A 160 -33.56 0.04 20.76
N ARG A 161 -33.75 0.80 19.68
CA ARG A 161 -32.67 1.10 18.70
C ARG A 161 -31.55 1.91 19.31
N ARG A 162 -31.90 2.90 20.14
CA ARG A 162 -30.90 3.72 20.85
C ARG A 162 -29.97 2.88 21.72
N LYS A 163 -30.43 1.75 22.29
CA LYS A 163 -29.61 0.81 23.06
C LYS A 163 -28.65 -0.04 22.20
N PHE A 164 -28.91 -0.19 20.90
CA PHE A 164 -28.03 -0.92 19.98
C PHE A 164 -26.87 -0.07 19.44
N LEU A 165 -26.92 1.25 19.62
CA LEU A 165 -25.81 2.14 19.27
C LEU A 165 -24.57 1.78 20.07
N ARG A 166 -23.41 1.82 19.40
CA ARG A 166 -22.10 1.63 20.02
C ARG A 166 -21.66 2.92 20.72
N ALA A 167 -20.45 2.88 21.27
CA ALA A 167 -19.84 4.07 21.86
C ALA A 167 -19.73 5.19 20.82
N GLU A 168 -19.80 6.45 21.27
CA GLU A 168 -19.72 7.65 20.44
C GLU A 168 -18.58 7.59 19.40
N LYS A 169 -17.39 7.17 19.85
CA LYS A 169 -16.20 7.05 19.02
C LYS A 169 -16.42 6.07 17.85
N THR A 170 -17.01 4.91 18.11
CA THR A 170 -17.26 3.88 17.10
C THR A 170 -18.30 4.33 16.07
N GLU A 171 -19.37 4.99 16.51
CA GLU A 171 -20.38 5.54 15.59
C GLU A 171 -19.79 6.66 14.72
N PHE A 172 -18.96 7.51 15.31
CA PHE A 172 -18.23 8.54 14.57
C PHE A 172 -17.26 7.93 13.54
N GLU A 173 -16.51 6.88 13.89
CA GLU A 173 -15.61 6.18 12.96
C GLU A 173 -16.36 5.60 11.76
N HIS A 174 -17.53 5.00 11.98
CA HIS A 174 -18.40 4.51 10.91
C HIS A 174 -18.90 5.65 10.00
N LEU A 175 -19.31 6.78 10.58
CA LEU A 175 -19.73 7.98 9.84
C LEU A 175 -18.58 8.56 9.03
N GLN A 176 -17.41 8.70 9.64
CA GLN A 176 -16.21 9.22 9.00
C GLN A 176 -15.81 8.35 7.81
N GLU A 177 -15.88 7.03 7.95
CA GLU A 177 -15.57 6.08 6.89
C GLU A 177 -16.53 6.21 5.69
N VAL A 178 -17.82 6.48 5.91
CA VAL A 178 -18.76 6.77 4.81
C VAL A 178 -18.34 8.02 4.04
N ILE A 179 -17.96 9.10 4.75
CA ILE A 179 -17.51 10.33 4.09
C ILE A 179 -16.21 10.11 3.33
N ARG A 180 -15.24 9.38 3.89
CA ARG A 180 -13.98 9.05 3.20
C ARG A 180 -14.24 8.32 1.88
N ARG A 181 -15.15 7.34 1.88
CA ARG A 181 -15.51 6.58 0.67
C ARG A 181 -16.08 7.47 -0.41
N LEU A 182 -16.97 8.40 -0.07
CA LEU A 182 -17.58 9.33 -1.02
C LEU A 182 -16.57 10.39 -1.48
N ALA A 183 -15.71 10.88 -0.60
CA ALA A 183 -14.68 11.86 -0.94
C ALA A 183 -13.64 11.31 -1.93
N LEU A 184 -13.34 10.01 -1.87
CA LEU A 184 -12.51 9.30 -2.83
C LEU A 184 -13.27 8.92 -4.11
N ALA A 185 -14.60 8.79 -4.08
CA ALA A 185 -15.42 8.56 -5.26
C ALA A 185 -15.60 9.83 -6.11
N ARG A 186 -15.72 10.99 -5.47
CA ARG A 186 -16.05 12.28 -6.09
C ARG A 186 -14.98 13.32 -5.78
N PHE A 187 -13.91 13.30 -6.58
CA PHE A 187 -12.82 14.28 -6.49
C PHE A 187 -13.28 15.70 -6.86
N ASP A 188 -14.34 15.82 -7.65
CA ASP A 188 -14.96 17.07 -8.10
C ASP A 188 -15.78 17.79 -7.01
N VAL A 189 -15.98 17.18 -5.84
CA VAL A 189 -16.78 17.74 -4.73
C VAL A 189 -15.90 17.95 -3.50
N ALA A 190 -15.97 19.14 -2.89
CA ALA A 190 -15.31 19.46 -1.63
C ALA A 190 -16.08 18.93 -0.42
N PHE A 191 -15.38 18.34 0.55
CA PHE A 191 -15.96 17.79 1.77
C PHE A 191 -15.30 18.39 3.02
N HIS A 192 -16.11 18.97 3.89
CA HIS A 192 -15.66 19.45 5.20
C HIS A 192 -16.35 18.66 6.30
N LEU A 193 -15.58 18.10 7.24
CA LEU A 193 -16.12 17.40 8.39
C LEU A 193 -15.67 18.07 9.69
N ARG A 194 -16.64 18.44 10.53
CA ARG A 194 -16.44 18.91 11.90
C ARG A 194 -17.07 17.94 12.90
N HIS A 195 -16.34 17.60 13.96
CA HIS A 195 -16.83 16.79 15.07
C HIS A 195 -16.62 17.53 16.39
N ASN A 196 -17.70 17.73 17.15
CA ASN A 196 -17.70 18.43 18.43
C ASN A 196 -16.97 19.80 18.35
N GLY A 197 -17.25 20.56 17.29
CA GLY A 197 -16.67 21.88 17.03
C GLY A 197 -15.25 21.89 16.45
N LYS A 198 -14.57 20.73 16.35
CA LYS A 198 -13.21 20.62 15.78
C LYS A 198 -13.25 20.13 14.33
N THR A 199 -12.44 20.73 13.46
CA THR A 199 -12.26 20.26 12.09
C THR A 199 -11.50 18.94 12.09
N VAL A 200 -12.06 17.92 11.42
CA VAL A 200 -11.46 16.60 11.27
C VAL A 200 -10.71 16.51 9.95
N PHE A 201 -11.35 16.91 8.85
CA PHE A 201 -10.69 17.14 7.56
C PHE A 201 -11.42 18.21 6.74
N ALA A 202 -10.66 18.83 5.84
CA ALA A 202 -11.13 19.81 4.86
C ALA A 202 -10.55 19.43 3.50
N LEU A 203 -11.36 18.78 2.67
CA LEU A 203 -10.95 18.23 1.37
C LEU A 203 -11.47 19.17 0.27
N HIS A 204 -10.55 19.80 -0.46
CA HIS A 204 -10.85 20.71 -1.56
C HIS A 204 -11.05 19.93 -2.86
N GLU A 205 -11.86 20.45 -3.80
CA GLU A 205 -12.00 19.90 -5.15
C GLU A 205 -10.64 19.57 -5.77
N ALA A 206 -10.56 18.41 -6.41
CA ALA A 206 -9.33 17.84 -6.95
C ALA A 206 -9.52 17.47 -8.43
N ARG A 207 -9.17 18.39 -9.33
CA ARG A 207 -9.40 18.22 -10.78
C ARG A 207 -8.17 17.65 -11.49
N ASP A 208 -6.99 18.10 -11.10
CA ASP A 208 -5.68 17.65 -11.59
C ASP A 208 -5.13 16.48 -10.78
N GLU A 209 -4.18 15.74 -11.36
CA GLU A 209 -3.58 14.55 -10.74
C GLU A 209 -2.90 14.83 -9.39
N ILE A 210 -2.22 15.98 -9.26
CA ILE A 210 -1.53 16.40 -8.04
C ILE A 210 -2.53 16.62 -6.91
N SER A 211 -3.63 17.33 -7.20
CA SER A 211 -4.70 17.56 -6.24
C SER A 211 -5.41 16.27 -5.83
N ARG A 212 -5.57 15.29 -6.75
CA ARG A 212 -6.12 13.97 -6.42
C ARG A 212 -5.20 13.21 -5.47
N ALA A 213 -3.90 13.18 -5.74
CA ALA A 213 -2.91 12.57 -4.86
C ALA A 213 -2.91 13.22 -3.46
N ARG A 214 -2.98 14.56 -3.38
CA ARG A 214 -3.10 15.29 -2.10
C ARG A 214 -4.37 14.92 -1.34
N ARG A 215 -5.50 14.75 -2.04
CA ARG A 215 -6.75 14.29 -1.41
C ARG A 215 -6.60 12.88 -0.87
N VAL A 216 -6.00 11.97 -1.63
CA VAL A 216 -5.71 10.60 -1.18
C VAL A 216 -4.82 10.61 0.06
N ALA A 217 -3.74 11.39 0.09
CA ALA A 217 -2.90 11.54 1.29
C ALA A 217 -3.68 12.10 2.48
N SER A 218 -4.61 13.03 2.26
CA SER A 218 -5.44 13.59 3.34
C SER A 218 -6.45 12.59 3.90
N VAL A 219 -6.94 11.66 3.07
CA VAL A 219 -7.92 10.63 3.47
C VAL A 219 -7.25 9.40 4.06
N CYS A 220 -6.23 8.88 3.38
CA CYS A 220 -5.53 7.63 3.69
C CYS A 220 -4.28 7.82 4.57
N GLY A 221 -3.80 9.06 4.73
CA GLY A 221 -2.55 9.41 5.42
C GLY A 221 -1.39 9.64 4.44
N SER A 222 -0.46 10.54 4.79
CA SER A 222 0.72 10.84 3.97
C SER A 222 1.61 9.62 3.75
N ALA A 223 1.79 8.81 4.81
CA ALA A 223 2.56 7.58 4.77
C ALA A 223 2.05 6.56 3.73
N PHE A 224 0.74 6.55 3.43
CA PHE A 224 0.21 5.71 2.36
C PHE A 224 0.69 6.20 0.99
N LEU A 225 0.56 7.49 0.71
CA LEU A 225 0.96 8.04 -0.59
C LEU A 225 2.48 7.94 -0.82
N GLU A 226 3.28 8.16 0.22
CA GLU A 226 4.75 7.99 0.17
C GLU A 226 5.18 6.54 -0.11
N GLN A 227 4.32 5.57 0.22
CA GLN A 227 4.58 4.14 0.05
C GLN A 227 3.63 3.51 -0.97
N ALA A 228 3.07 4.28 -1.91
CA ALA A 228 2.16 3.76 -2.93
C ALA A 228 2.69 3.98 -4.34
N LEU A 229 2.54 2.97 -5.19
CA LEU A 229 2.74 3.10 -6.63
C LEU A 229 1.47 3.63 -7.30
N PRO A 230 1.57 4.69 -8.12
CA PRO A 230 0.51 5.06 -9.04
C PRO A 230 0.38 3.99 -10.14
N ILE A 231 -0.85 3.69 -10.52
CA ILE A 231 -1.19 2.78 -11.61
C ILE A 231 -2.07 3.53 -12.59
N GLN A 232 -1.79 3.37 -13.87
CA GLN A 232 -2.64 3.86 -14.96
C GLN A 232 -2.46 2.92 -16.16
N VAL A 233 -3.46 2.07 -16.40
CA VAL A 233 -3.41 1.06 -17.47
C VAL A 233 -4.78 0.93 -18.12
N GLU A 234 -4.81 0.99 -19.44
CA GLU A 234 -6.02 0.77 -20.24
C GLU A 234 -5.78 -0.37 -21.23
N ARG A 235 -6.65 -1.40 -21.19
CA ARG A 235 -6.62 -2.57 -22.11
C ARG A 235 -8.01 -3.16 -22.29
N ASN A 236 -8.36 -3.56 -23.51
CA ASN A 236 -9.61 -4.26 -23.83
C ASN A 236 -10.88 -3.54 -23.31
N GLY A 237 -10.90 -2.20 -23.35
CA GLY A 237 -12.02 -1.40 -22.83
C GLY A 237 -12.14 -1.37 -21.30
N LEU A 238 -11.13 -1.87 -20.59
CA LEU A 238 -10.96 -1.73 -19.14
C LEU A 238 -9.88 -0.69 -18.86
N HIS A 239 -10.19 0.30 -18.05
CA HIS A 239 -9.24 1.32 -17.60
C HIS A 239 -9.09 1.23 -16.08
N LEU A 240 -7.90 0.85 -15.60
CA LEU A 240 -7.56 0.79 -14.18
C LEU A 240 -6.60 1.92 -13.86
N TRP A 241 -6.98 2.75 -12.89
CA TRP A 241 -6.10 3.78 -12.36
C TRP A 241 -6.19 3.89 -10.84
N GLY A 242 -5.19 4.51 -10.21
CA GLY A 242 -5.18 4.75 -8.75
C GLY A 242 -3.84 4.48 -8.11
N TRP A 243 -3.84 4.08 -6.84
CA TRP A 243 -2.64 3.89 -6.03
C TRP A 243 -2.67 2.55 -5.31
N VAL A 244 -1.52 1.88 -5.29
CA VAL A 244 -1.35 0.54 -4.74
C VAL A 244 -0.15 0.56 -3.81
N GLY A 245 -0.36 0.25 -2.55
CA GLY A 245 0.67 0.29 -1.52
C GLY A 245 1.76 -0.74 -1.78
N LEU A 246 3.02 -0.34 -1.59
CA LEU A 246 4.14 -1.25 -1.54
C LEU A 246 3.88 -2.33 -0.48
N PRO A 247 4.31 -3.58 -0.69
CA PRO A 247 4.02 -4.63 0.28
C PRO A 247 4.71 -4.42 1.65
N THR A 248 5.74 -3.57 1.73
CA THR A 248 6.32 -3.04 2.98
C THR A 248 5.30 -2.22 3.78
N PHE A 249 4.38 -1.53 3.10
CA PHE A 249 3.28 -0.77 3.70
C PHE A 249 2.00 -1.61 3.74
N SER A 250 1.96 -2.54 4.69
CA SER A 250 0.84 -3.46 4.91
C SER A 250 0.09 -3.21 6.22
N ARG A 251 -1.20 -3.57 6.25
CA ARG A 251 -2.06 -3.38 7.42
C ARG A 251 -2.37 -4.70 8.10
N SER A 252 -2.70 -4.65 9.39
CA SER A 252 -3.21 -5.80 10.14
C SER A 252 -4.69 -6.07 9.86
N GLN A 253 -5.40 -5.08 9.31
CA GLN A 253 -6.81 -5.16 8.96
C GLN A 253 -7.02 -4.66 7.53
N ALA A 254 -8.13 -5.02 6.90
CA ALA A 254 -8.53 -4.52 5.58
C ALA A 254 -9.18 -3.12 5.66
N ASP A 255 -8.51 -2.18 6.35
CA ASP A 255 -9.04 -0.83 6.61
C ASP A 255 -8.73 0.18 5.51
N LEU A 256 -7.69 -0.06 4.69
CA LEU A 256 -7.26 0.83 3.62
C LEU A 256 -7.38 0.14 2.24
N GLN A 257 -8.58 -0.37 1.97
CA GLN A 257 -8.92 -1.07 0.72
C GLN A 257 -10.14 -0.41 0.08
N TYR A 258 -9.88 0.49 -0.85
CA TYR A 258 -10.91 1.22 -1.59
C TYR A 258 -10.85 0.82 -3.05
N PHE A 259 -11.96 0.26 -3.55
CA PHE A 259 -12.11 -0.12 -4.94
C PHE A 259 -13.39 0.50 -5.49
N TYR A 260 -13.28 1.14 -6.66
CA TYR A 260 -14.38 1.81 -7.32
C TYR A 260 -14.59 1.23 -8.71
N VAL A 261 -15.85 1.06 -9.10
CA VAL A 261 -16.26 0.67 -10.44
C VAL A 261 -17.16 1.77 -10.98
N ASN A 262 -16.75 2.46 -12.05
CA ASN A 262 -17.49 3.59 -12.63
C ASN A 262 -17.93 4.63 -11.57
N GLY A 263 -17.02 4.98 -10.65
CA GLY A 263 -17.26 5.94 -9.57
C GLY A 263 -18.03 5.41 -8.35
N ARG A 264 -18.45 4.14 -8.36
CA ARG A 264 -19.17 3.50 -7.25
C ARG A 264 -18.24 2.62 -6.42
N MET A 265 -18.27 2.74 -5.10
CA MET A 265 -17.50 1.84 -4.23
C MET A 265 -18.05 0.41 -4.29
N VAL A 266 -17.16 -0.56 -4.49
CA VAL A 266 -17.49 -1.98 -4.57
C VAL A 266 -16.60 -2.79 -3.64
N ARG A 267 -17.16 -3.82 -3.01
CA ARG A 267 -16.46 -4.82 -2.19
C ARG A 267 -16.76 -6.21 -2.73
N ASP A 268 -16.23 -6.49 -3.92
CA ASP A 268 -16.46 -7.75 -4.60
C ASP A 268 -15.37 -8.80 -4.28
N LYS A 269 -15.77 -10.07 -4.14
CA LYS A 269 -14.85 -11.16 -3.80
C LYS A 269 -13.82 -11.44 -4.91
N LEU A 270 -14.20 -11.26 -6.17
CA LEU A 270 -13.32 -11.45 -7.33
C LEU A 270 -12.17 -10.44 -7.30
N VAL A 271 -12.48 -9.18 -7.02
CA VAL A 271 -11.48 -8.11 -6.88
C VAL A 271 -10.55 -8.39 -5.71
N VAL A 272 -11.11 -8.69 -4.54
CA VAL A 272 -10.32 -9.02 -3.33
C VAL A 272 -9.38 -10.21 -3.61
N HIS A 273 -9.86 -11.22 -4.33
CA HIS A 273 -9.05 -12.37 -4.72
C HIS A 273 -7.93 -11.98 -5.69
N ALA A 274 -8.24 -11.24 -6.76
CA ALA A 274 -7.26 -10.80 -7.76
C ALA A 274 -6.12 -9.98 -7.13
N VAL A 275 -6.47 -9.01 -6.27
CA VAL A 275 -5.47 -8.21 -5.54
C VAL A 275 -4.66 -9.09 -4.60
N ARG A 276 -5.31 -9.94 -3.80
CA ARG A 276 -4.59 -10.83 -2.87
C ARG A 276 -3.65 -11.78 -3.60
N GLN A 277 -4.05 -12.28 -4.78
CA GLN A 277 -3.21 -13.12 -5.63
C GLN A 277 -2.00 -12.34 -6.16
N ALA A 278 -2.18 -11.07 -6.58
CA ALA A 278 -1.07 -10.24 -7.03
C ALA A 278 -0.01 -10.01 -5.94
N TYR A 279 -0.42 -9.96 -4.67
CA TYR A 279 0.44 -9.75 -3.51
C TYR A 279 0.99 -11.03 -2.87
N ARG A 280 0.65 -12.22 -3.37
CA ARG A 280 0.95 -13.49 -2.67
C ARG A 280 2.45 -13.71 -2.40
N ASP A 281 3.30 -13.38 -3.35
CA ASP A 281 4.75 -13.62 -3.28
C ASP A 281 5.53 -12.54 -2.49
N VAL A 282 4.82 -11.53 -1.97
CA VAL A 282 5.43 -10.30 -1.42
C VAL A 282 4.87 -9.91 -0.06
N LEU A 283 3.69 -10.39 0.31
CA LEU A 283 2.98 -9.97 1.51
C LEU A 283 3.06 -11.03 2.62
N TYR A 284 3.40 -10.60 3.84
CA TYR A 284 3.45 -11.48 5.01
C TYR A 284 2.07 -12.08 5.34
N ASN A 285 2.05 -13.34 5.77
CA ASN A 285 0.83 -14.06 6.12
C ASN A 285 0.00 -13.33 7.20
N GLY A 286 -1.28 -13.06 6.90
CA GLY A 286 -2.19 -12.34 7.80
C GLY A 286 -2.11 -10.82 7.72
N ARG A 287 -1.27 -10.26 6.83
CA ARG A 287 -1.31 -8.84 6.47
C ARG A 287 -2.28 -8.61 5.31
N HIS A 288 -2.74 -7.37 5.21
CA HIS A 288 -3.63 -6.90 4.16
C HIS A 288 -2.93 -5.88 3.27
N PRO A 289 -3.07 -6.00 1.93
CA PRO A 289 -2.58 -4.99 1.01
C PRO A 289 -3.40 -3.70 1.17
N THR A 290 -2.79 -2.58 0.83
CA THR A 290 -3.41 -1.27 0.86
C THR A 290 -3.56 -0.74 -0.56
N PHE A 291 -4.71 -0.19 -0.90
CA PHE A 291 -4.94 0.32 -2.25
C PHE A 291 -6.15 1.24 -2.33
N VAL A 292 -6.10 2.16 -3.30
CA VAL A 292 -7.20 3.02 -3.75
C VAL A 292 -7.25 2.90 -5.27
N LEU A 293 -8.15 2.09 -5.79
CA LEU A 293 -8.21 1.71 -7.21
C LEU A 293 -9.56 2.06 -7.84
N PHE A 294 -9.51 2.50 -9.08
CA PHE A 294 -10.65 2.89 -9.89
C PHE A 294 -10.63 2.08 -11.20
N LEU A 295 -11.68 1.30 -11.40
CA LEU A 295 -11.92 0.53 -12.62
C LEU A 295 -13.05 1.20 -13.41
N GLU A 296 -12.74 1.63 -14.61
CA GLU A 296 -13.68 2.15 -15.59
C GLU A 296 -13.88 1.11 -16.70
N LEU A 297 -15.13 0.82 -17.02
CA LEU A 297 -15.53 -0.14 -18.05
C LEU A 297 -16.93 0.20 -18.59
N ASP A 298 -17.27 -0.38 -19.73
CA ASP A 298 -18.62 -0.25 -20.31
C ASP A 298 -19.70 -0.62 -19.26
N PRO A 299 -20.65 0.27 -18.95
CA PRO A 299 -21.77 -0.01 -18.05
C PRO A 299 -22.57 -1.27 -18.44
N ALA A 300 -22.63 -1.63 -19.72
CA ALA A 300 -23.30 -2.86 -20.17
C ALA A 300 -22.57 -4.15 -19.77
N ALA A 301 -21.30 -4.06 -19.37
CA ALA A 301 -20.47 -5.19 -18.95
C ALA A 301 -20.54 -5.47 -17.44
N VAL A 302 -21.23 -4.63 -16.65
CA VAL A 302 -21.33 -4.76 -15.19
C VAL A 302 -22.78 -4.60 -14.71
N ASP A 303 -23.27 -5.60 -13.99
CA ASP A 303 -24.55 -5.52 -13.29
C ASP A 303 -24.33 -5.03 -11.86
N VAL A 304 -24.86 -3.85 -11.55
CA VAL A 304 -24.76 -3.21 -10.22
C VAL A 304 -25.97 -3.51 -9.32
N ASN A 305 -27.00 -4.18 -9.81
CA ASN A 305 -28.25 -4.43 -9.09
C ASN A 305 -28.30 -5.84 -8.45
N VAL A 306 -27.18 -6.29 -7.89
CA VAL A 306 -27.02 -7.66 -7.36
C VAL A 306 -27.38 -7.77 -5.88
N HIS A 307 -27.13 -6.72 -5.09
CA HIS A 307 -27.33 -6.74 -3.64
C HIS A 307 -28.11 -5.50 -3.16
N PRO A 308 -28.97 -5.59 -2.12
CA PRO A 308 -29.75 -4.44 -1.61
C PRO A 308 -28.93 -3.21 -1.19
N THR A 309 -27.74 -3.42 -0.60
CA THR A 309 -26.80 -2.34 -0.26
C THR A 309 -25.93 -1.89 -1.43
N LYS A 310 -26.02 -2.61 -2.56
CA LYS A 310 -25.32 -2.33 -3.83
C LYS A 310 -23.81 -2.10 -3.66
N HIS A 311 -23.22 -2.87 -2.73
CA HIS A 311 -21.76 -2.98 -2.52
C HIS A 311 -21.13 -4.09 -3.36
N GLU A 312 -21.92 -4.99 -3.94
CA GLU A 312 -21.47 -6.10 -4.78
C GLU A 312 -21.91 -5.83 -6.22
N VAL A 313 -21.08 -6.23 -7.19
CA VAL A 313 -21.36 -6.09 -8.62
C VAL A 313 -21.05 -7.40 -9.32
N ARG A 314 -21.75 -7.69 -10.40
CA ARG A 314 -21.50 -8.89 -11.21
C ARG A 314 -21.00 -8.48 -12.57
N PHE A 315 -19.74 -8.81 -12.84
CA PHE A 315 -19.15 -8.63 -14.16
C PHE A 315 -19.67 -9.70 -15.12
N ARG A 316 -20.03 -9.31 -16.35
CA ARG A 316 -20.41 -10.24 -17.42
C ARG A 316 -19.25 -11.18 -17.76
N GLU A 317 -18.03 -10.63 -17.80
CA GLU A 317 -16.78 -11.36 -18.05
C GLU A 317 -15.85 -11.32 -16.82
N GLY A 318 -16.28 -11.92 -15.71
CA GLY A 318 -15.51 -11.89 -14.46
C GLY A 318 -14.07 -12.38 -14.58
N ARG A 319 -13.81 -13.42 -15.38
CA ARG A 319 -12.45 -13.94 -15.59
C ARG A 319 -11.53 -12.91 -16.26
N THR A 320 -12.02 -12.23 -17.29
CA THR A 320 -11.26 -11.18 -17.99
C THR A 320 -10.87 -10.05 -17.03
N VAL A 321 -11.83 -9.60 -16.20
CA VAL A 321 -11.58 -8.56 -15.18
C VAL A 321 -10.58 -9.04 -14.13
N HIS A 322 -10.72 -10.28 -13.65
CA HIS A 322 -9.79 -10.88 -12.69
C HIS A 322 -8.36 -10.90 -13.24
N ASP A 323 -8.18 -11.46 -14.44
CA ASP A 323 -6.86 -11.64 -15.06
C ASP A 323 -6.22 -10.29 -15.41
N PHE A 324 -7.03 -9.29 -15.78
CA PHE A 324 -6.59 -7.92 -15.99
C PHE A 324 -6.09 -7.25 -14.69
N LEU A 325 -6.87 -7.33 -13.61
CA LEU A 325 -6.47 -6.79 -12.30
C LEU A 325 -5.22 -7.49 -11.78
N TYR A 326 -5.22 -8.82 -11.75
CA TYR A 326 -4.08 -9.62 -11.32
C TYR A 326 -2.83 -9.29 -12.14
N GLY A 327 -2.92 -9.36 -13.48
CA GLY A 327 -1.77 -9.14 -14.35
C GLY A 327 -1.19 -7.72 -14.28
N THR A 328 -2.06 -6.72 -14.10
CA THR A 328 -1.63 -5.32 -13.95
C THR A 328 -0.91 -5.09 -12.63
N LEU A 329 -1.53 -5.53 -11.53
CA LEU A 329 -0.96 -5.37 -10.19
C LEU A 329 0.30 -6.20 -10.00
N HIS A 330 0.31 -7.44 -10.49
CA HIS A 330 1.45 -8.35 -10.38
C HIS A 330 2.67 -7.81 -11.12
N ARG A 331 2.47 -7.22 -12.32
CA ARG A 331 3.55 -6.56 -13.07
C ARG A 331 4.03 -5.31 -12.35
N ALA A 332 3.13 -4.42 -11.95
CA ALA A 332 3.49 -3.18 -11.25
C ALA A 332 4.30 -3.44 -9.97
N LEU A 333 3.93 -4.47 -9.20
CA LEU A 333 4.67 -4.90 -8.00
C LEU A 333 5.97 -5.66 -8.32
N GLY A 334 6.08 -6.28 -9.50
CA GLY A 334 7.28 -6.98 -9.96
C GLY A 334 8.37 -6.05 -10.48
N GLU A 335 7.98 -4.91 -11.05
CA GLU A 335 8.88 -3.91 -11.62
C GLU A 335 9.57 -3.05 -10.55
N VAL A 336 9.05 -2.97 -9.31
CA VAL A 336 9.67 -2.17 -8.23
C VAL A 336 11.09 -2.65 -7.95
N ARG A 337 12.07 -1.77 -8.20
CA ARG A 337 13.49 -1.96 -7.88
C ARG A 337 13.88 -1.14 -6.66
N PRO A 338 15.01 -1.46 -5.99
CA PRO A 338 15.52 -0.65 -4.87
C PRO A 338 15.70 0.83 -5.23
N GLU A 339 16.11 1.13 -6.46
CA GLU A 339 16.24 2.50 -6.98
C GLU A 339 14.93 3.30 -6.92
N ASP A 340 13.77 2.68 -7.16
CA ASP A 340 12.46 3.33 -7.11
C ASP A 340 12.05 3.72 -5.69
N GLN A 341 12.55 2.99 -4.68
CA GLN A 341 12.31 3.27 -3.26
C GLN A 341 13.27 4.33 -2.70
N LEU A 342 14.44 4.47 -3.34
CA LEU A 342 15.49 5.43 -3.01
C LEU A 342 15.29 6.78 -3.72
N ALA A 343 14.51 6.81 -4.78
CA ALA A 343 14.07 8.03 -5.43
C ALA A 343 13.15 8.80 -4.45
N ALA A 344 13.64 9.91 -3.92
CA ALA A 344 12.81 10.85 -3.19
C ALA A 344 11.57 11.19 -4.05
N PRO A 345 10.37 11.34 -3.47
CA PRO A 345 9.21 11.81 -4.22
C PRO A 345 9.65 13.07 -4.94
N ALA A 346 9.55 13.08 -6.28
CA ALA A 346 10.00 14.19 -7.11
C ALA A 346 9.61 15.49 -6.43
N ALA A 347 10.61 16.18 -5.86
CA ALA A 347 10.37 17.35 -5.06
C ALA A 347 9.61 18.30 -5.98
N VAL A 348 8.35 18.56 -5.66
CA VAL A 348 7.60 19.66 -6.25
C VAL A 348 8.49 20.86 -6.00
N ALA A 349 9.11 21.37 -7.07
CA ALA A 349 10.03 22.49 -6.97
C ALA A 349 9.39 23.53 -6.06
N PRO A 350 10.06 23.94 -4.96
CA PRO A 350 9.47 24.91 -4.06
C PRO A 350 9.13 26.12 -4.92
N MET A 351 7.83 26.43 -5.02
CA MET A 351 7.41 27.72 -5.54
C MET A 351 8.18 28.76 -4.73
N VAL A 352 9.14 29.41 -5.39
CA VAL A 352 9.85 30.55 -4.83
C VAL A 352 8.76 31.55 -4.49
N ARG A 353 8.42 31.66 -3.21
CA ARG A 353 7.67 32.81 -2.72
C ARG A 353 8.63 33.98 -2.87
N PRO A 354 8.33 34.99 -3.70
CA PRO A 354 9.14 36.19 -3.71
C PRO A 354 9.17 36.74 -2.28
N THR A 355 10.37 37.01 -1.77
CA THR A 355 10.61 37.72 -0.52
C THR A 355 11.40 38.99 -0.85
N GLY A 356 11.26 40.04 -0.02
CA GLY A 356 11.83 41.36 -0.29
C GLY A 356 10.82 42.35 -0.90
N LEU A 357 11.33 43.38 -1.58
CA LEU A 357 10.54 44.54 -2.04
C LEU A 357 9.38 44.18 -3.01
N GLU A 358 9.49 43.07 -3.76
CA GLU A 358 8.38 42.56 -4.60
C GLU A 358 7.26 41.87 -3.79
N ALA A 359 7.50 41.58 -2.51
CA ALA A 359 6.53 41.04 -1.55
C ALA A 359 5.95 42.09 -0.57
N GLY A 360 6.31 43.38 -0.73
CA GLY A 360 5.76 44.47 0.06
C GLY A 360 6.40 44.70 1.44
N GLU A 361 7.58 44.16 1.71
CA GLU A 361 8.30 44.38 2.98
C GLU A 361 9.07 45.72 2.96
N PHE A 362 8.72 46.61 3.90
CA PHE A 362 9.38 47.91 4.10
C PHE A 362 10.69 47.74 4.87
N GLY A 363 11.82 48.15 4.27
CA GLY A 363 13.13 48.14 4.92
C GLY A 363 13.37 49.35 5.84
N PRO A 364 14.14 49.20 6.95
CA PRO A 364 14.54 50.32 7.78
C PRO A 364 15.65 51.15 7.10
N GLN A 365 15.53 52.47 7.27
CA GLN A 365 16.43 53.50 6.78
C GLN A 365 17.82 53.38 7.43
N GLY A 366 18.86 53.67 6.64
CA GLY A 366 20.24 53.28 6.91
C GLY A 366 21.02 54.10 7.92
N GLU A 367 22.28 53.68 8.11
CA GLU A 367 23.38 54.50 8.61
C GLU A 367 24.72 54.00 8.04
N MET A 368 25.66 54.94 7.94
CA MET A 368 26.77 54.98 6.98
C MET A 368 28.00 54.14 7.32
N SER A 369 28.75 53.87 6.25
CA SER A 369 30.14 53.39 6.24
C SER A 369 31.12 54.36 6.88
N LEU A 370 32.07 53.83 7.66
CA LEU A 370 33.37 54.47 7.90
C LEU A 370 34.49 53.45 7.66
N ALA A 371 35.37 53.79 6.73
CA ALA A 371 36.59 53.09 6.41
C ALA A 371 37.70 53.39 7.42
N ALA A 372 38.59 52.41 7.65
CA ALA A 372 39.97 52.64 8.07
C ALA A 372 40.88 51.57 7.45
N ASN A 373 41.63 51.99 6.43
CA ASN A 373 42.82 51.32 5.91
C ASN A 373 43.99 51.42 6.91
N VAL A 374 45.09 50.70 6.59
CA VAL A 374 46.50 50.75 7.11
C VAL A 374 46.88 49.32 7.55
N LEU A 375 47.81 48.55 6.95
CA LEU A 375 49.09 48.84 6.28
C LEU A 375 49.53 47.71 5.33
N GLU A 376 50.31 48.08 4.31
CA GLU A 376 50.92 47.26 3.26
C GLU A 376 52.27 46.58 3.65
N ARG A 377 52.52 45.36 3.09
CA ARG A 377 53.75 44.81 2.42
C ARG A 377 55.11 44.75 3.17
N PRO A 378 56.19 44.07 2.64
CA PRO A 378 56.37 42.95 1.68
C PRO A 378 57.48 41.88 2.04
N VAL A 379 57.50 40.77 1.27
CA VAL A 379 58.62 39.92 0.69
C VAL A 379 59.99 39.74 1.42
N ALA A 380 60.45 38.48 1.60
CA ALA A 380 61.72 37.89 1.05
C ALA A 380 62.18 36.56 1.72
N GLU A 381 62.67 35.62 0.89
CA GLU A 381 63.59 34.48 1.19
C GLU A 381 64.98 34.98 1.68
N PRO A 382 65.88 34.19 2.35
CA PRO A 382 66.47 32.94 1.83
C PRO A 382 66.97 31.87 2.86
N ALA A 383 67.63 30.84 2.30
CA ALA A 383 68.20 29.61 2.85
C ALA A 383 69.15 29.69 4.08
N TRP A 384 69.44 28.53 4.72
CA TRP A 384 70.79 28.01 5.05
C TRP A 384 70.77 26.58 5.66
N ARG A 385 71.81 25.79 5.38
CA ARG A 385 72.16 24.45 5.92
C ARG A 385 73.12 24.55 7.13
N PRO A 386 73.34 23.47 7.91
CA PRO A 386 74.56 22.62 7.76
C PRO A 386 74.27 21.11 8.03
N THR A 387 74.73 20.11 7.25
CA THR A 387 76.04 19.40 7.19
C THR A 387 76.66 18.88 8.51
N VAL A 388 76.75 17.55 8.65
CA VAL A 388 77.94 16.83 9.19
C VAL A 388 78.14 15.54 8.39
N SER A 389 79.40 15.24 8.05
CA SER A 389 79.87 14.10 7.26
C SER A 389 80.71 13.12 8.09
N SER A 390 80.65 11.84 7.76
CA SER A 390 81.78 10.87 7.73
C SER A 390 81.22 9.54 7.19
N GLY A 391 81.72 8.85 6.16
CA GLY A 391 83.04 8.81 5.55
C GLY A 391 83.66 7.43 5.81
N GLY A 392 83.68 6.53 4.81
CA GLY A 392 84.43 5.25 4.87
C GLY A 392 84.14 4.25 3.73
N TYR A 393 85.15 3.98 2.89
CA TYR A 393 85.22 3.21 1.63
C TYR A 393 85.16 1.65 1.79
N ALA A 394 84.43 0.92 0.92
CA ALA A 394 84.83 0.06 -0.24
C ALA A 394 85.66 -1.23 0.08
N PRO A 395 85.41 -2.42 -0.56
CA PRO A 395 85.71 -2.66 -1.99
C PRO A 395 84.77 -3.68 -2.73
N PRO A 396 85.00 -4.01 -4.02
CA PRO A 396 84.05 -4.74 -4.89
C PRO A 396 84.47 -6.20 -5.16
N SER A 397 83.53 -7.05 -5.62
CA SER A 397 83.86 -8.28 -6.34
C SER A 397 82.69 -8.81 -7.18
N ARG A 398 82.99 -9.20 -8.42
CA ARG A 398 82.19 -10.04 -9.31
C ARG A 398 82.61 -11.50 -9.12
N SER A 399 81.67 -12.44 -9.15
CA SER A 399 81.81 -13.71 -9.93
C SER A 399 80.58 -14.62 -9.82
N THR A 400 80.11 -15.07 -10.99
CA THR A 400 79.68 -16.45 -11.38
C THR A 400 78.61 -17.21 -10.58
N GLY A 401 77.65 -17.80 -11.30
CA GLY A 401 76.46 -18.54 -10.83
C GLY A 401 76.72 -19.84 -10.02
N PRO A 402 75.66 -20.60 -9.67
CA PRO A 402 74.83 -21.28 -10.67
C PRO A 402 73.32 -21.09 -10.50
N VAL A 403 72.62 -21.22 -11.63
CA VAL A 403 71.17 -21.41 -11.77
C VAL A 403 70.81 -22.79 -11.19
N GLY A 404 69.69 -22.89 -10.45
CA GLY A 404 69.12 -24.21 -10.14
C GLY A 404 68.18 -24.35 -8.94
N THR A 405 68.01 -23.34 -8.08
CA THR A 405 67.13 -23.49 -6.88
C THR A 405 66.26 -22.27 -6.55
N ALA A 406 66.50 -21.11 -7.17
CA ALA A 406 65.77 -19.87 -6.86
C ALA A 406 64.36 -19.81 -7.50
N GLU A 407 64.17 -20.36 -8.70
CA GLU A 407 62.86 -20.34 -9.38
C GLU A 407 61.86 -21.31 -8.74
N ALA A 408 62.32 -22.46 -8.24
CA ALA A 408 61.46 -23.40 -7.50
C ALA A 408 61.02 -22.85 -6.13
N GLN A 409 61.87 -22.06 -5.46
CA GLN A 409 61.52 -21.40 -4.19
C GLN A 409 60.66 -20.14 -4.39
N ALA A 410 60.79 -19.44 -5.53
CA ALA A 410 59.90 -18.34 -5.90
C ALA A 410 58.47 -18.85 -6.17
N ALA A 411 58.33 -19.95 -6.93
CA ALA A 411 57.03 -20.58 -7.17
C ALA A 411 56.40 -21.15 -5.88
N TYR A 412 57.20 -21.72 -4.97
CA TYR A 412 56.71 -22.17 -3.65
C TYR A 412 56.31 -21.02 -2.73
N ARG A 413 56.97 -19.86 -2.80
CA ARG A 413 56.58 -18.64 -2.06
C ARG A 413 55.32 -18.00 -2.63
N GLU A 414 55.11 -18.07 -3.93
CA GLU A 414 53.91 -17.53 -4.57
C GLU A 414 52.68 -18.39 -4.28
N TYR A 415 52.85 -19.71 -4.10
CA TYR A 415 51.78 -20.64 -3.72
C TYR A 415 51.42 -20.62 -2.21
N PHE A 416 52.34 -20.17 -1.35
CA PHE A 416 52.16 -20.05 0.11
C PHE A 416 52.20 -18.60 0.62
N ALA A 417 52.12 -17.61 -0.27
CA ALA A 417 51.96 -16.23 0.13
C ALA A 417 50.59 -16.08 0.83
N PRO A 418 50.53 -15.54 2.06
CA PRO A 418 49.25 -15.19 2.65
C PRO A 418 48.56 -14.19 1.73
N LEU A 419 47.29 -14.42 1.42
CA LEU A 419 46.46 -13.48 0.66
C LEU A 419 46.67 -12.07 1.25
N PRO A 420 46.97 -11.04 0.44
CA PRO A 420 47.10 -9.70 0.96
C PRO A 420 45.80 -9.35 1.67
N ASP A 421 45.91 -8.90 2.93
CA ASP A 421 44.80 -8.31 3.67
C ASP A 421 44.13 -7.31 2.73
N SER A 422 42.84 -7.52 2.48
CA SER A 422 42.06 -6.70 1.56
C SER A 422 42.18 -5.25 1.99
N ALA A 423 42.95 -4.45 1.24
CA ALA A 423 42.95 -3.00 1.43
C ALA A 423 41.51 -2.50 1.30
N PRO A 424 41.07 -1.54 2.13
CA PRO A 424 39.72 -1.01 2.05
C PRO A 424 39.49 -0.45 0.65
N VAL A 425 38.48 -0.99 -0.04
CA VAL A 425 38.02 -0.47 -1.33
C VAL A 425 37.56 0.95 -1.08
N SER A 426 38.36 1.93 -1.52
CA SER A 426 37.97 3.34 -1.45
C SER A 426 36.87 3.59 -2.49
N LEU A 427 35.81 4.27 -2.09
CA LEU A 427 34.69 4.62 -2.98
C LEU A 427 35.20 5.46 -4.16
N PRO A 428 34.67 5.28 -5.39
CA PRO A 428 34.94 6.19 -6.50
C PRO A 428 34.51 7.63 -6.13
N GLU A 429 35.34 8.63 -6.46
CA GLU A 429 35.09 10.04 -6.13
C GLU A 429 33.92 10.66 -6.94
N SER A 430 33.37 9.96 -7.94
CA SER A 430 32.21 10.39 -8.72
C SER A 430 30.89 9.89 -8.12
N GLN A 431 30.06 10.81 -7.62
CA GLN A 431 28.70 10.51 -7.10
C GLN A 431 27.76 9.85 -8.14
N GLY A 432 28.11 9.88 -9.44
CA GLY A 432 27.31 9.31 -10.53
C GLY A 432 27.51 7.81 -10.80
N ASP A 433 28.55 7.18 -10.22
CA ASP A 433 28.86 5.76 -10.44
C ASP A 433 28.52 4.86 -9.24
N ILE A 434 27.96 5.42 -8.16
CA ILE A 434 27.61 4.68 -6.96
C ILE A 434 26.27 3.97 -7.18
N PRO A 435 26.21 2.64 -7.13
CA PRO A 435 24.95 1.95 -7.37
C PRO A 435 23.91 2.18 -6.25
N PRO A 436 22.61 1.87 -6.47
CA PRO A 436 21.53 2.12 -5.52
C PRO A 436 21.77 1.57 -4.10
N LEU A 437 22.19 0.31 -3.95
CA LEU A 437 22.54 -0.28 -2.65
C LEU A 437 23.99 0.00 -2.24
N GLY A 438 24.74 0.70 -3.09
CA GLY A 438 26.10 1.14 -2.80
C GLY A 438 27.12 0.01 -2.73
N TYR A 439 28.20 0.26 -1.98
CA TYR A 439 29.29 -0.69 -1.75
C TYR A 439 29.30 -1.18 -0.30
N ALA A 440 29.50 -2.48 -0.11
CA ALA A 440 29.58 -3.11 1.18
C ALA A 440 30.79 -2.61 1.99
N LEU A 441 30.52 -2.13 3.20
CA LEU A 441 31.51 -1.70 4.18
C LEU A 441 31.96 -2.85 5.08
N ALA A 442 30.99 -3.56 5.67
CA ALA A 442 31.26 -4.58 6.66
C ALA A 442 30.08 -5.53 6.86
N GLN A 443 30.36 -6.69 7.46
CA GLN A 443 29.33 -7.63 7.91
C GLN A 443 29.15 -7.53 9.42
N LEU A 444 27.94 -7.23 9.87
CA LEU A 444 27.59 -7.13 11.28
C LEU A 444 27.00 -8.45 11.79
N LYS A 445 27.69 -9.04 12.78
CA LYS A 445 27.28 -10.28 13.49
C LYS A 445 26.97 -11.46 12.57
N GLY A 446 27.53 -11.49 11.36
CA GLY A 446 27.29 -12.58 10.40
C GLY A 446 25.87 -12.64 9.84
N ILE A 447 25.07 -11.58 10.03
CA ILE A 447 23.64 -11.52 9.67
C ILE A 447 23.40 -10.33 8.73
N TYR A 448 23.91 -9.16 9.08
CA TYR A 448 23.64 -7.94 8.33
C TYR A 448 24.85 -7.52 7.49
N ILE A 449 24.59 -7.01 6.29
CA ILE A 449 25.57 -6.29 5.49
C ILE A 449 25.31 -4.80 5.69
N LEU A 450 26.38 -4.07 6.04
CA LEU A 450 26.41 -2.61 6.04
C LEU A 450 26.98 -2.17 4.71
N ALA A 451 26.26 -1.32 3.99
CA ALA A 451 26.70 -0.75 2.72
C ALA A 451 26.51 0.77 2.71
N GLU A 452 27.29 1.46 1.90
CA GLU A 452 27.23 2.91 1.76
C GLU A 452 26.89 3.27 0.33
N ASN A 453 25.81 4.04 0.16
CA ASN A 453 25.40 4.61 -1.12
C ASN A 453 25.53 6.14 -1.09
N ALA A 454 25.17 6.81 -2.20
CA ALA A 454 25.28 8.26 -2.31
C ALA A 454 24.45 9.06 -1.26
N GLN A 455 23.46 8.44 -0.63
CA GLN A 455 22.52 9.10 0.29
C GLN A 455 22.83 8.80 1.78
N GLY A 456 23.56 7.72 2.08
CA GLY A 456 23.91 7.33 3.45
C GLY A 456 24.13 5.82 3.64
N LEU A 457 23.75 5.33 4.82
CA LEU A 457 23.96 3.95 5.24
C LEU A 457 22.78 3.05 4.82
N VAL A 458 23.10 1.94 4.17
CA VAL A 458 22.16 0.88 3.80
C VAL A 458 22.42 -0.34 4.69
N LEU A 459 21.38 -0.83 5.36
CA LEU A 459 21.40 -2.07 6.13
C LEU A 459 20.65 -3.16 5.36
N VAL A 460 21.31 -4.29 5.13
CA VAL A 460 20.74 -5.44 4.41
C VAL A 460 20.75 -6.68 5.29
N ASP A 461 19.62 -7.37 5.40
CA ASP A 461 19.53 -8.74 5.93
C ASP A 461 19.99 -9.72 4.84
N MET A 462 21.21 -10.23 5.02
CA MET A 462 21.86 -11.13 4.06
C MET A 462 21.05 -12.42 3.85
N HIS A 463 20.44 -12.95 4.90
CA HIS A 463 19.71 -14.22 4.82
C HIS A 463 18.44 -14.04 4.01
N ALA A 464 17.65 -13.03 4.36
CA ALA A 464 16.41 -12.70 3.67
C ALA A 464 16.65 -12.31 2.19
N ALA A 465 17.72 -11.57 1.91
CA ALA A 465 18.11 -11.19 0.56
C ALA A 465 18.52 -12.41 -0.28
N HIS A 466 19.40 -13.27 0.23
CA HIS A 466 19.88 -14.44 -0.50
C HIS A 466 18.76 -15.48 -0.73
N GLU A 467 17.87 -15.66 0.23
CA GLU A 467 16.67 -16.47 0.09
C GLU A 467 15.80 -15.98 -1.08
N ARG A 468 15.55 -14.67 -1.18
CA ARG A 468 14.78 -14.07 -2.28
C ARG A 468 15.45 -14.22 -3.63
N ILE A 469 16.75 -13.96 -3.72
CA ILE A 469 17.54 -14.14 -4.96
C ILE A 469 17.47 -15.60 -5.42
N THR A 470 17.67 -16.55 -4.49
CA THR A 470 17.63 -17.98 -4.79
C THR A 470 16.24 -18.40 -5.25
N TYR A 471 15.20 -17.92 -4.58
CA TYR A 471 13.80 -18.20 -4.93
C TYR A 471 13.43 -17.72 -6.33
N GLU A 472 13.74 -16.47 -6.69
CA GLU A 472 13.41 -15.98 -8.03
C GLU A 472 14.25 -16.68 -9.12
N ARG A 473 15.52 -17.00 -8.86
CA ARG A 473 16.33 -17.83 -9.76
C ARG A 473 15.72 -19.22 -9.97
N LEU A 474 15.24 -19.85 -8.89
CA LEU A 474 14.54 -21.14 -8.96
C LEU A 474 13.24 -21.04 -9.75
N LYS A 475 12.44 -19.98 -9.57
CA LYS A 475 11.21 -19.74 -10.35
C LYS A 475 11.48 -19.56 -11.83
N ILE A 476 12.46 -18.72 -12.19
CA ILE A 476 12.85 -18.49 -13.58
C ILE A 476 13.32 -19.79 -14.23
N ALA A 477 14.18 -20.55 -13.53
CA ALA A 477 14.67 -21.84 -14.02
C ALA A 477 13.52 -22.86 -14.19
N MET A 478 12.62 -22.95 -13.21
CA MET A 478 11.47 -23.85 -13.26
C MET A 478 10.49 -23.52 -14.39
N ALA A 479 10.27 -22.23 -14.69
CA ALA A 479 9.36 -21.79 -15.75
C ALA A 479 9.86 -22.11 -17.17
N SER A 480 11.16 -22.36 -17.34
CA SER A 480 11.78 -22.64 -18.64
C SER A 480 11.77 -24.13 -19.01
N GLU A 481 12.64 -24.93 -18.39
CA GLU A 481 12.86 -26.36 -18.71
C GLU A 481 12.90 -27.27 -17.45
N GLY A 482 12.55 -26.73 -16.27
CA GLY A 482 12.74 -27.40 -14.98
C GLY A 482 14.13 -27.13 -14.38
N LEU A 483 14.33 -27.57 -13.14
CA LEU A 483 15.59 -27.34 -12.43
C LEU A 483 16.66 -28.35 -12.87
N LYS A 484 17.81 -27.82 -13.28
CA LYS A 484 18.98 -28.65 -13.60
C LYS A 484 19.50 -29.30 -12.31
N GLY A 485 19.58 -30.62 -12.30
CA GLY A 485 20.20 -31.36 -11.20
C GLY A 485 21.71 -31.50 -11.37
N GLN A 486 22.38 -31.69 -10.23
CA GLN A 486 23.78 -32.05 -10.12
C GLN A 486 23.87 -33.40 -9.40
N PRO A 487 24.49 -34.42 -10.01
CA PRO A 487 24.71 -35.70 -9.36
C PRO A 487 25.62 -35.55 -8.13
N LEU A 488 25.27 -36.25 -7.05
CA LEU A 488 26.11 -36.36 -5.87
C LEU A 488 27.25 -37.34 -6.16
N LEU A 489 28.46 -37.02 -5.67
CA LEU A 489 29.62 -37.90 -5.81
C LEU A 489 29.40 -39.25 -5.09
N VAL A 490 28.67 -39.21 -3.98
CA VAL A 490 28.26 -40.38 -3.20
C VAL A 490 26.76 -40.23 -2.92
N PRO A 491 25.92 -41.20 -3.33
CA PRO A 491 24.50 -41.18 -2.99
C PRO A 491 24.28 -41.14 -1.48
N GLU A 492 23.38 -40.28 -1.03
CA GLU A 492 23.06 -40.12 0.39
C GLU A 492 21.81 -40.93 0.75
N SER A 493 21.91 -41.78 1.78
CA SER A 493 20.78 -42.60 2.24
C SER A 493 19.91 -41.85 3.24
N LEU A 494 18.61 -41.81 2.98
CA LEU A 494 17.59 -41.14 3.76
C LEU A 494 16.60 -42.17 4.33
N ALA A 495 16.57 -42.29 5.66
CA ALA A 495 15.51 -43.04 6.34
C ALA A 495 14.20 -42.24 6.32
N VAL A 496 13.11 -42.84 5.83
CA VAL A 496 11.78 -42.21 5.67
C VAL A 496 10.69 -43.20 6.05
N SER A 497 9.48 -42.73 6.33
CA SER A 497 8.32 -43.61 6.50
C SER A 497 7.94 -44.29 5.19
N GLN A 498 7.24 -45.43 5.28
CA GLN A 498 6.76 -46.14 4.09
C GLN A 498 5.89 -45.23 3.19
N ARG A 499 5.05 -44.38 3.79
CA ARG A 499 4.20 -43.44 3.07
C ARG A 499 5.00 -42.37 2.30
N GLU A 500 6.09 -41.88 2.87
CA GLU A 500 7.00 -40.93 2.19
C GLU A 500 7.76 -41.61 1.05
N ALA A 501 8.21 -42.86 1.24
CA ALA A 501 8.86 -43.63 0.18
C ALA A 501 7.91 -43.91 -1.00
N ASP A 502 6.65 -44.25 -0.71
CA ASP A 502 5.61 -44.45 -1.73
C ASP A 502 5.33 -43.15 -2.49
N CYS A 503 5.25 -42.01 -1.78
CA CYS A 503 5.06 -40.68 -2.38
C CYS A 503 6.21 -40.27 -3.32
N ALA A 504 7.47 -40.52 -2.91
CA ALA A 504 8.64 -40.24 -3.73
C ALA A 504 8.63 -41.05 -5.05
N GLU A 505 8.18 -42.30 -4.98
CA GLU A 505 8.08 -43.21 -6.12
C GLU A 505 6.91 -42.84 -7.04
N GLU A 506 5.74 -42.53 -6.48
CA GLU A 506 4.54 -42.09 -7.21
C GLU A 506 4.76 -40.75 -7.94
N HIS A 507 5.57 -39.86 -7.37
CA HIS A 507 5.82 -38.52 -7.90
C HIS A 507 7.25 -38.32 -8.42
N ALA A 508 7.92 -39.39 -8.88
CA ALA A 508 9.30 -39.32 -9.36
C ALA A 508 9.54 -38.27 -10.48
N THR A 509 8.56 -38.07 -11.37
CA THR A 509 8.63 -37.05 -12.44
C THR A 509 8.64 -35.62 -11.89
N TRP A 510 7.96 -35.35 -10.79
CA TRP A 510 7.99 -34.07 -10.10
C TRP A 510 9.34 -33.82 -9.44
N PHE A 511 9.90 -34.83 -8.77
CA PHE A 511 11.25 -34.75 -8.21
C PHE A 511 12.30 -34.49 -9.30
N GLN A 512 12.20 -35.14 -10.46
CA GLN A 512 13.07 -34.87 -11.61
C GLN A 512 12.96 -33.43 -12.11
N ARG A 513 11.73 -32.88 -12.22
CA ARG A 513 11.51 -31.47 -12.57
C ARG A 513 12.09 -30.51 -11.54
N LEU A 514 12.06 -30.89 -10.26
CA LEU A 514 12.69 -30.15 -9.17
C LEU A 514 14.22 -30.33 -9.14
N GLY A 515 14.80 -31.18 -9.99
CA GLY A 515 16.25 -31.41 -10.09
C GLY A 515 16.76 -32.56 -9.21
N PHE A 516 15.87 -33.30 -8.55
CA PHE A 516 16.21 -34.46 -7.74
C PHE A 516 16.16 -35.77 -8.52
N GLU A 517 17.02 -36.69 -8.13
CA GLU A 517 16.94 -38.10 -8.51
C GLU A 517 16.89 -38.92 -7.22
N LEU A 518 15.70 -39.43 -6.91
CA LEU A 518 15.46 -40.26 -5.74
C LEU A 518 15.28 -41.71 -6.19
N GLN A 519 15.92 -42.65 -5.49
CA GLN A 519 15.76 -44.08 -5.73
C GLN A 519 15.35 -44.77 -4.43
N ARG A 520 14.28 -45.56 -4.47
CA ARG A 520 13.91 -46.42 -3.34
C ARG A 520 14.88 -47.60 -3.21
N LEU A 521 15.46 -47.77 -2.02
CA LEU A 521 16.34 -48.90 -1.70
C LEU A 521 15.63 -49.95 -0.84
N GLY A 522 14.58 -49.55 -0.10
CA GLY A 522 13.79 -50.44 0.75
C GLY A 522 12.45 -49.82 1.16
N PRO A 523 11.67 -50.50 2.02
CA PRO A 523 10.34 -50.03 2.43
C PRO A 523 10.35 -48.62 3.04
N GLU A 524 11.41 -48.31 3.81
CA GLU A 524 11.57 -47.08 4.61
C GLU A 524 12.91 -46.37 4.30
N THR A 525 13.43 -46.53 3.08
CA THR A 525 14.75 -45.98 2.73
C THR A 525 14.79 -45.50 1.28
N LEU A 526 15.17 -44.23 1.11
CA LEU A 526 15.44 -43.58 -0.17
C LEU A 526 16.93 -43.27 -0.30
N ALA A 527 17.47 -43.33 -1.51
CA ALA A 527 18.78 -42.83 -1.86
C ALA A 527 18.65 -41.57 -2.72
N ILE A 528 19.30 -40.49 -2.29
CA ILE A 528 19.42 -39.25 -3.02
C ILE A 528 20.64 -39.36 -3.92
N ARG A 529 20.44 -39.36 -5.24
CA ARG A 529 21.53 -39.43 -6.23
C ARG A 529 21.85 -38.10 -6.86
N GLN A 530 20.88 -37.21 -6.94
CA GLN A 530 20.99 -35.92 -7.59
C GLN A 530 20.23 -34.87 -6.80
N THR A 531 20.79 -33.66 -6.71
CA THR A 531 20.16 -32.49 -6.08
C THR A 531 20.18 -31.29 -7.02
N PRO A 532 19.34 -30.26 -6.81
CA PRO A 532 19.24 -29.13 -7.73
C PRO A 532 20.54 -28.30 -7.73
N ALA A 533 21.08 -27.98 -8.90
CA ALA A 533 22.36 -27.30 -9.04
C ALA A 533 22.39 -25.88 -8.47
N LEU A 534 21.24 -25.25 -8.26
CA LEU A 534 21.12 -23.95 -7.57
C LEU A 534 21.22 -24.06 -6.04
N LEU A 535 21.10 -25.27 -5.48
CA LEU A 535 21.02 -25.55 -4.04
C LEU A 535 22.17 -26.43 -3.54
N LYS A 536 23.36 -26.32 -4.14
CA LYS A 536 24.53 -27.17 -3.82
C LYS A 536 24.99 -27.12 -2.36
N GLN A 537 24.65 -26.03 -1.66
CA GLN A 537 25.04 -25.79 -0.27
C GLN A 537 23.94 -26.22 0.73
N ALA A 538 22.78 -26.66 0.24
CA ALA A 538 21.69 -27.15 1.06
C ALA A 538 21.96 -28.56 1.59
N GLU A 539 21.44 -28.87 2.78
CA GLU A 539 21.44 -30.24 3.31
C GLU A 539 20.42 -31.08 2.54
N ALA A 540 20.90 -31.97 1.67
CA ALA A 540 20.07 -32.72 0.73
C ALA A 540 18.99 -33.55 1.45
N SER A 541 19.35 -34.21 2.55
CA SER A 541 18.42 -34.99 3.37
C SER A 541 17.25 -34.17 3.90
N GLN A 542 17.51 -32.98 4.47
CA GLN A 542 16.44 -32.14 5.04
C GLN A 542 15.55 -31.57 3.94
N LEU A 543 16.18 -31.11 2.85
CA LEU A 543 15.47 -30.55 1.71
C LEU A 543 14.48 -31.55 1.10
N VAL A 544 14.89 -32.81 0.91
CA VAL A 544 14.00 -33.86 0.40
C VAL A 544 12.87 -34.18 1.37
N ARG A 545 13.11 -34.19 2.69
CA ARG A 545 12.06 -34.39 3.71
C ARG A 545 11.00 -33.29 3.65
N ASP A 546 11.43 -32.03 3.58
CA ASP A 546 10.49 -30.90 3.58
C ASP A 546 9.65 -30.90 2.29
N VAL A 547 10.26 -31.18 1.13
CA VAL A 547 9.53 -31.34 -0.14
C VAL A 547 8.54 -32.52 -0.08
N LEU A 548 8.91 -33.64 0.55
CA LEU A 548 8.00 -34.79 0.74
C LEU A 548 6.83 -34.44 1.65
N SER A 549 7.08 -33.72 2.76
CA SER A 549 6.02 -33.25 3.66
C SER A 549 5.04 -32.34 2.94
N ASP A 550 5.54 -31.36 2.18
CA ASP A 550 4.73 -30.44 1.41
C ASP A 550 3.88 -31.19 0.36
N LEU A 551 4.47 -32.12 -0.39
CA LEU A 551 3.73 -32.92 -1.38
C LEU A 551 2.63 -33.80 -0.75
N LEU A 552 2.90 -34.38 0.43
CA LEU A 552 1.95 -35.21 1.17
C LEU A 552 0.78 -34.41 1.78
N GLU A 553 1.00 -33.15 2.15
CA GLU A 553 -0.01 -32.28 2.76
C GLU A 553 -0.98 -31.69 1.72
N TYR A 554 -0.47 -31.26 0.56
CA TYR A 554 -1.25 -30.46 -0.38
C TYR A 554 -1.80 -31.22 -1.60
N GLY A 555 -1.21 -32.36 -1.99
CA GLY A 555 -1.63 -33.15 -3.16
C GLY A 555 -1.45 -32.44 -4.52
N THR A 556 -1.70 -33.16 -5.63
CA THR A 556 -1.31 -32.74 -7.01
C THR A 556 -2.36 -31.96 -7.83
N SER A 557 -3.50 -31.58 -7.25
CA SER A 557 -4.62 -30.97 -8.02
C SER A 557 -4.42 -29.47 -8.34
N ASP A 558 -5.20 -28.91 -9.28
CA ASP A 558 -5.13 -27.64 -10.07
C ASP A 558 -4.63 -26.32 -9.39
N ARG A 559 -4.27 -26.33 -8.11
CA ARG A 559 -3.40 -25.35 -7.42
C ARG A 559 -1.91 -25.52 -7.74
N ILE A 560 -1.58 -26.10 -8.89
CA ILE A 560 -0.24 -26.58 -9.25
C ILE A 560 0.81 -25.45 -9.21
N GLN A 561 0.48 -24.22 -9.64
CA GLN A 561 1.42 -23.08 -9.58
C GLN A 561 1.58 -22.50 -8.17
N ALA A 562 0.51 -22.49 -7.39
CA ALA A 562 0.50 -22.00 -6.02
C ALA A 562 1.38 -22.87 -5.12
N HIS A 563 1.24 -24.19 -5.28
CA HIS A 563 2.02 -25.18 -4.53
C HIS A 563 3.47 -25.24 -5.02
N LEU A 564 3.70 -25.09 -6.33
CA LEU A 564 5.05 -24.99 -6.88
C LEU A 564 5.83 -23.81 -6.29
N ASN A 565 5.22 -22.63 -6.20
CA ASN A 565 5.86 -21.46 -5.59
C ASN A 565 6.18 -21.70 -4.10
N GLU A 566 5.29 -22.35 -3.34
CA GLU A 566 5.56 -22.71 -1.95
C GLU A 566 6.73 -23.69 -1.83
N LEU A 567 6.77 -24.74 -2.66
CA LEU A 567 7.90 -25.68 -2.72
C LEU A 567 9.21 -24.97 -3.08
N LEU A 568 9.22 -24.10 -4.08
CA LEU A 568 10.41 -23.34 -4.47
C LEU A 568 10.86 -22.38 -3.36
N ALA A 569 9.92 -21.81 -2.59
CA ALA A 569 10.24 -20.96 -1.44
C ALA A 569 10.88 -21.79 -0.31
N THR A 570 10.31 -22.95 0.04
CA THR A 570 10.90 -23.91 0.99
C THR A 570 12.31 -24.31 0.54
N MET A 571 12.49 -24.62 -0.74
CA MET A 571 13.79 -24.97 -1.30
C MET A 571 14.80 -23.82 -1.24
N ALA A 572 14.37 -22.58 -1.46
CA ALA A 572 15.22 -21.39 -1.37
C ALA A 572 15.72 -21.12 0.05
N CYS A 573 14.92 -21.41 1.09
CA CYS A 573 15.32 -21.31 2.50
C CYS A 573 16.54 -22.21 2.81
N HIS A 574 16.60 -23.40 2.21
CA HIS A 574 17.70 -24.34 2.40
C HIS A 574 18.96 -23.99 1.60
N GLY A 575 18.80 -23.28 0.47
CA GLY A 575 19.92 -22.73 -0.31
C GLY A 575 20.45 -21.40 0.23
N ALA A 576 19.73 -20.77 1.16
CA ALA A 576 20.11 -19.48 1.72
C ALA A 576 21.44 -19.58 2.49
N VAL A 577 22.29 -18.56 2.37
CA VAL A 577 23.51 -18.46 3.18
C VAL A 577 23.13 -18.62 4.66
N ARG A 578 23.73 -19.62 5.34
CA ARG A 578 23.50 -19.86 6.76
C ARG A 578 23.77 -18.56 7.53
N ALA A 579 22.86 -18.20 8.43
CA ALA A 579 23.11 -17.16 9.42
C ALA A 579 24.47 -17.46 10.08
N ASN A 580 25.38 -16.49 10.05
CA ASN A 580 26.77 -16.54 10.54
C ASN A 580 27.88 -16.99 9.58
N ARG A 581 27.63 -17.22 8.28
CA ARG A 581 28.74 -17.33 7.32
C ARG A 581 29.42 -15.95 7.18
N ARG A 582 30.75 -15.92 7.31
CA ARG A 582 31.53 -14.72 6.99
C ARG A 582 31.67 -14.55 5.49
N LEU A 583 31.19 -13.43 4.95
CA LEU A 583 31.37 -13.07 3.55
C LEU A 583 32.52 -12.09 3.39
N THR A 584 33.28 -12.24 2.31
CA THR A 584 34.27 -11.25 1.88
C THR A 584 33.57 -10.03 1.27
N VAL A 585 34.25 -8.87 1.24
CA VAL A 585 33.70 -7.64 0.64
C VAL A 585 33.27 -7.84 -0.83
N PRO A 586 34.04 -8.55 -1.69
CA PRO A 586 33.58 -8.87 -3.04
C PRO A 586 32.33 -9.75 -3.07
N GLU A 587 32.20 -10.75 -2.20
CA GLU A 587 30.98 -11.58 -2.10
C GLU A 587 29.78 -10.75 -1.64
N MET A 588 29.96 -9.84 -0.66
CA MET A 588 28.90 -8.93 -0.21
C MET A 588 28.47 -8.00 -1.35
N ASN A 589 29.41 -7.38 -2.06
CA ASN A 589 29.10 -6.54 -3.21
C ASN A 589 28.36 -7.33 -4.30
N GLY A 590 28.78 -8.56 -4.59
CA GLY A 590 28.09 -9.45 -5.51
C GLY A 590 26.64 -9.70 -5.11
N LEU A 591 26.37 -9.93 -3.82
CA LEU A 591 25.01 -10.06 -3.31
C LEU A 591 24.18 -8.77 -3.51
N LEU A 592 24.77 -7.60 -3.24
CA LEU A 592 24.10 -6.31 -3.47
C LEU A 592 23.75 -6.11 -4.95
N ARG A 593 24.67 -6.46 -5.87
CA ARG A 593 24.40 -6.40 -7.32
C ARG A 593 23.28 -7.37 -7.71
N ASP A 594 23.29 -8.60 -7.18
CA ASP A 594 22.25 -9.59 -7.40
C ASP A 594 20.88 -9.10 -6.90
N MET A 595 20.84 -8.44 -5.73
CA MET A 595 19.60 -7.86 -5.19
C MET A 595 19.02 -6.77 -6.11
N GLU A 596 19.86 -5.89 -6.66
CA GLU A 596 19.40 -4.83 -7.55
C GLU A 596 18.81 -5.37 -8.86
N GLN A 597 19.32 -6.51 -9.35
CA GLN A 597 18.82 -7.16 -10.56
C GLN A 597 17.58 -8.04 -10.31
N THR A 598 17.39 -8.51 -9.07
CA THR A 598 16.33 -9.44 -8.70
C THR A 598 15.00 -8.72 -8.51
N GLU A 599 13.94 -9.25 -9.13
CA GLU A 599 12.57 -8.76 -8.94
C GLU A 599 12.13 -8.87 -7.48
N ARG A 600 11.45 -7.82 -6.97
CA ARG A 600 10.90 -7.78 -5.61
C ARG A 600 11.94 -8.07 -4.52
N SER A 601 13.21 -7.71 -4.77
CA SER A 601 14.32 -7.99 -3.86
C SER A 601 14.20 -7.27 -2.51
N GLY A 602 13.40 -6.20 -2.42
CA GLY A 602 13.16 -5.46 -1.18
C GLY A 602 12.38 -6.22 -0.10
N GLN A 603 11.79 -7.37 -0.42
CA GLN A 603 11.07 -8.21 0.54
C GLN A 603 11.42 -9.69 0.34
N CYS A 604 11.53 -10.43 1.45
CA CYS A 604 11.71 -11.87 1.39
C CYS A 604 10.42 -12.59 0.99
N ASN A 605 10.51 -13.91 0.80
CA ASN A 605 9.36 -14.75 0.42
C ASN A 605 8.24 -14.74 1.48
N HIS A 606 8.58 -14.36 2.70
CA HIS A 606 7.66 -14.20 3.81
C HIS A 606 7.18 -12.74 3.98
N GLY A 607 7.59 -11.79 3.13
CA GLY A 607 7.17 -10.39 3.18
C GLY A 607 7.87 -9.53 4.24
N ARG A 608 9.01 -9.97 4.80
CA ARG A 608 9.88 -9.12 5.65
C ARG A 608 10.77 -8.26 4.76
N PRO A 609 11.09 -7.01 5.15
CA PRO A 609 12.03 -6.20 4.38
C PRO A 609 13.41 -6.85 4.37
N THR A 610 14.07 -6.88 3.21
CA THR A 610 15.44 -7.40 3.07
C THR A 610 16.49 -6.31 3.27
N TRP A 611 16.12 -5.04 3.11
CA TRP A 611 17.00 -3.91 3.35
C TRP A 611 16.23 -2.69 3.87
N THR A 612 16.97 -1.74 4.45
CA THR A 612 16.50 -0.43 4.88
C THR A 612 17.62 0.58 4.73
N GLN A 613 17.28 1.88 4.69
CA GLN A 613 18.25 2.95 4.55
C GLN A 613 18.10 4.00 5.64
N LEU A 614 19.25 4.53 6.06
CA LEU A 614 19.40 5.68 6.93
C LEU A 614 20.17 6.76 6.16
N GLY A 615 19.47 7.81 5.75
CA GLY A 615 20.11 8.96 5.10
C GLY A 615 21.03 9.72 6.05
N MET A 616 21.89 10.59 5.51
CA MET A 616 22.80 11.41 6.32
C MET A 616 22.07 12.24 7.39
N ASP A 617 20.92 12.84 7.06
CA ASP A 617 20.10 13.60 8.02
C ASP A 617 19.60 12.72 9.18
N ASP A 618 19.25 11.46 8.91
CA ASP A 618 18.76 10.55 9.94
C ASP A 618 19.90 10.06 10.84
N LEU A 619 21.09 9.85 10.27
CA LEU A 619 22.29 9.57 11.04
C LEU A 619 22.68 10.77 11.93
N ASP A 620 22.63 11.98 11.41
CA ASP A 620 22.95 13.20 12.17
C ASP A 620 21.95 13.42 13.32
N LYS A 621 20.65 13.13 13.12
CA LYS A 621 19.63 13.18 14.18
C LYS A 621 19.95 12.25 15.36
N LEU A 622 20.51 11.06 15.10
CA LEU A 622 20.88 10.11 16.18
C LEU A 622 21.92 10.70 17.14
N PHE A 623 22.75 11.62 16.66
CA PHE A 623 23.81 12.27 17.42
C PHE A 623 23.53 13.74 17.72
N LEU A 624 22.30 14.22 17.49
CA LEU A 624 21.90 15.62 17.67
C LEU A 624 22.80 16.63 16.91
N ARG A 625 23.38 16.22 15.78
CA ARG A 625 24.18 17.09 14.91
C ARG A 625 23.24 18.02 14.12
N GLY A 626 23.63 19.28 13.95
CA GLY A 626 22.84 20.30 13.25
C GLY A 626 21.76 21.00 14.10
N ARG A 627 21.84 20.88 15.44
CA ARG A 627 21.11 21.73 16.40
C ARG A 627 22.03 22.71 17.10
#